data_AF-A0A224XWD4-F1
#
_entry.id   AF-A0A224XWD4-F1
#
_cell.length_a   1.000
_cell.length_b   1.000
_cell.length_c   1.000
_cell.angle_alpha   90.00
_cell.angle_beta   90.00
_cell.angle_gamma   90.00
#
_symmetry.space_group_name_H-M   'P 1'
#
loop_
_entity.id
_entity.type
_entity.pdbx_description
1 polymer ?
#
loop_
_entity_poly.entity_id
_entity_poly.type
_entity_poly.pdbx_seq_one_letter_code
_entity_poly.pdbx_strand_id
1 'polypeptide(L)'
;MRKQLLLTGILFVCCVWVLFQIDLQTSSKLLVVHPPSFKENFTHGFLVNTKGCRIQDLDPFDQAIRKFIYDEKPLVCNKDNIDMLVKANGNTLYVELMVLAKYNLTEDTVNCCYKPFWRREFSSKQIQHKPKLADTTVRFANYCVPFMRTTIEEQFVTVTCQLQNDSYIDYFNFVRINESEKETVNKVQDQQKISVLLVGVDSISRLNLHRQMS
;
A
#
# COMPACT_ATOMS: atom_id res chain seq x y z
N MET A 1 -50.31 -25.34 39.95
CA MET A 1 -48.84 -25.39 40.16
C MET A 1 -48.11 -26.42 39.28
N ARG A 2 -48.49 -27.72 39.24
CA ARG A 2 -47.75 -28.73 38.42
C ARG A 2 -47.69 -28.45 36.91
N LYS A 3 -48.75 -27.90 36.30
CA LYS A 3 -48.78 -27.58 34.85
C LYS A 3 -47.87 -26.40 34.48
N GLN A 4 -47.69 -25.43 35.38
CA GLN A 4 -46.80 -24.29 35.16
C GLN A 4 -45.33 -24.70 35.25
N LEU A 5 -44.98 -25.63 36.15
CA LEU A 5 -43.62 -26.17 36.25
C LEU A 5 -43.21 -26.99 35.00
N LEU A 6 -44.17 -27.71 34.39
CA LEU A 6 -43.92 -28.46 33.16
C LEU A 6 -43.66 -27.52 31.97
N LEU A 7 -44.44 -26.43 31.87
CA LEU A 7 -44.26 -25.42 30.82
C LEU A 7 -42.93 -24.69 30.94
N THR A 8 -42.50 -24.31 32.15
CA THR A 8 -41.19 -23.68 32.36
C THR A 8 -40.04 -24.64 32.09
N GLY A 9 -40.19 -25.92 32.44
CA GLY A 9 -39.21 -26.96 32.12
C GLY A 9 -39.01 -27.16 30.61
N ILE A 10 -40.12 -27.23 29.85
CA ILE A 10 -40.05 -27.36 28.38
C ILE A 10 -39.39 -26.13 27.76
N LEU A 11 -39.74 -24.92 28.22
CA LEU A 11 -39.15 -23.69 27.70
C LEU A 11 -37.64 -23.65 27.92
N PHE A 12 -37.18 -24.08 29.11
CA PHE A 12 -35.75 -24.15 29.44
C PHE A 12 -35.01 -25.13 28.53
N VAL A 13 -35.56 -26.33 28.31
CA VAL A 13 -34.96 -27.34 27.42
C VAL A 13 -34.87 -26.82 25.98
N CYS A 14 -35.91 -26.14 25.48
CA CYS A 14 -35.89 -25.52 24.15
C CYS A 14 -34.81 -24.43 24.06
N CYS A 15 -34.67 -23.56 25.07
CA CYS A 15 -33.63 -22.53 25.09
C CYS A 15 -32.23 -23.13 25.09
N VAL A 16 -31.98 -24.17 25.90
CA VAL A 16 -30.69 -24.85 25.94
C VAL A 16 -30.38 -25.53 24.60
N TRP A 17 -31.38 -26.15 23.96
CA TRP A 17 -31.21 -26.75 22.63
C TRP A 17 -30.84 -25.71 21.56
N VAL A 18 -31.51 -24.55 21.55
CA VAL A 18 -31.21 -23.48 20.60
C VAL A 18 -29.79 -22.94 20.82
N LEU A 19 -29.38 -22.71 22.07
CA LEU A 19 -28.02 -22.27 22.39
C LEU A 19 -26.98 -23.31 21.95
N PHE A 20 -27.24 -24.60 22.15
CA PHE A 20 -26.36 -25.67 21.71
C PHE A 20 -26.22 -25.74 20.18
N GLN A 21 -27.31 -25.51 19.43
CA GLN A 21 -27.25 -25.42 17.96
C GLN A 21 -26.44 -24.21 17.49
N ILE A 22 -26.55 -23.06 18.18
CA ILE A 22 -25.74 -21.87 17.87
C ILE A 22 -24.25 -22.14 18.12
N ASP A 23 -23.89 -22.81 19.21
CA ASP A 23 -22.49 -23.16 19.52
C ASP A 23 -21.90 -24.16 18.51
N LEU A 24 -22.68 -25.16 18.09
CA LEU A 24 -22.28 -26.11 17.03
C LEU A 24 -22.08 -25.40 15.69
N GLN A 25 -22.95 -24.45 15.34
CA GLN A 25 -22.82 -23.68 14.10
C GLN A 25 -21.61 -22.71 14.16
N THR A 26 -21.29 -22.19 15.34
CA THR A 26 -20.13 -21.31 15.54
C THR A 26 -18.83 -22.10 15.52
N SER A 27 -18.81 -23.30 16.12
CA SER A 27 -17.65 -24.20 16.11
C SER A 27 -17.36 -24.79 14.72
N SER A 28 -18.39 -25.06 13.91
CA SER A 28 -18.19 -25.51 12.52
C SER A 28 -17.62 -24.43 11.61
N LYS A 29 -17.87 -23.14 11.89
CA LYS A 29 -17.19 -22.02 11.20
C LYS A 29 -15.75 -21.82 11.67
N LEU A 30 -15.39 -22.34 12.85
CA LEU A 30 -14.03 -22.39 13.38
C LEU A 30 -13.34 -23.74 13.07
N LEU A 31 -13.80 -24.47 12.04
CA LEU A 31 -13.04 -25.59 11.51
C LEU A 31 -11.90 -25.03 10.66
N VAL A 32 -10.69 -25.27 11.17
CA VAL A 32 -9.43 -25.27 10.44
C VAL A 32 -9.70 -25.73 9.00
N VAL A 33 -9.58 -24.80 8.07
CA VAL A 33 -9.44 -25.13 6.65
C VAL A 33 -8.15 -25.93 6.57
N HIS A 34 -8.25 -27.25 6.66
CA HIS A 34 -7.21 -28.09 6.11
C HIS A 34 -7.14 -27.70 4.64
N PRO A 35 -6.01 -27.16 4.15
CA PRO A 35 -5.87 -26.93 2.73
C PRO A 35 -6.21 -28.27 2.06
N PRO A 36 -7.08 -28.29 1.03
CA PRO A 36 -7.28 -29.50 0.25
C PRO A 36 -5.89 -30.03 -0.10
N SER A 37 -5.67 -31.34 0.03
CA SER A 37 -4.39 -31.94 -0.35
C SER A 37 -4.23 -31.73 -1.85
N PHE A 38 -3.62 -30.60 -2.20
CA PHE A 38 -3.42 -30.18 -3.57
C PHE A 38 -2.31 -31.09 -4.08
N LYS A 39 -2.69 -32.13 -4.82
CA LYS A 39 -1.75 -32.86 -5.65
C LYS A 39 -1.45 -31.94 -6.83
N GLU A 40 -0.46 -31.08 -6.65
CA GLU A 40 0.11 -30.29 -7.74
C GLU A 40 0.71 -31.26 -8.75
N ASN A 41 0.04 -31.36 -9.90
CA ASN A 41 0.63 -31.99 -11.07
C ASN A 41 1.58 -30.97 -11.71
N PHE A 42 2.72 -30.71 -11.07
CA PHE A 42 3.81 -29.95 -11.69
C PHE A 42 4.33 -30.75 -12.89
N THR A 43 3.87 -30.44 -14.09
CA THR A 43 4.40 -31.01 -15.33
C THR A 43 5.82 -30.51 -15.62
N HIS A 44 6.22 -29.37 -15.04
CA HIS A 44 7.58 -28.86 -15.01
C HIS A 44 7.88 -28.29 -13.61
N GLY A 45 9.03 -28.65 -13.01
CA GLY A 45 9.30 -28.32 -11.60
C GLY A 45 9.78 -26.88 -11.37
N PHE A 46 10.50 -26.29 -12.33
CA PHE A 46 11.18 -25.01 -12.13
C PHE A 46 11.37 -24.26 -13.46
N LEU A 47 11.03 -22.96 -13.46
CA LEU A 47 11.34 -21.99 -14.51
C LEU A 47 12.84 -21.65 -14.50
N VAL A 48 13.44 -21.53 -13.32
CA VAL A 48 14.89 -21.38 -13.13
C VAL A 48 15.35 -22.44 -12.14
N ASN A 49 16.32 -23.27 -12.53
CA ASN A 49 16.85 -24.34 -11.67
C ASN A 49 18.38 -24.31 -11.64
N THR A 50 18.95 -23.46 -10.80
CA THR A 50 20.39 -23.38 -10.58
C THR A 50 20.71 -23.73 -9.12
N LYS A 51 22.00 -23.92 -8.81
CA LYS A 51 22.44 -24.16 -7.43
C LYS A 51 22.15 -22.97 -6.50
N GLY A 52 22.07 -21.75 -7.03
CA GLY A 52 21.87 -20.52 -6.26
C GLY A 52 20.46 -19.93 -6.33
N CYS A 53 19.65 -20.28 -7.33
CA CYS A 53 18.30 -19.75 -7.52
C CYS A 53 17.39 -20.83 -8.09
N ARG A 54 16.24 -21.01 -7.45
CA ARG A 54 15.17 -21.91 -7.89
C ARG A 54 13.85 -21.15 -7.96
N ILE A 55 13.34 -20.92 -9.16
CA ILE A 55 12.04 -20.31 -9.39
C ILE A 55 11.11 -21.40 -9.90
N GLN A 56 9.99 -21.64 -9.21
CA GLN A 56 9.00 -22.62 -9.63
C GLN A 56 8.28 -22.15 -10.89
N ASP A 57 7.94 -23.09 -11.77
CA ASP A 57 7.16 -22.81 -12.98
C ASP A 57 5.67 -22.82 -12.64
N LEU A 58 5.19 -21.74 -12.02
CA LEU A 58 3.80 -21.58 -11.60
C LEU A 58 3.00 -20.93 -12.73
N ASP A 59 1.87 -21.53 -13.11
CA ASP A 59 0.91 -20.89 -14.02
C ASP A 59 0.24 -19.70 -13.31
N PRO A 60 0.45 -18.45 -13.76
CA PRO A 60 -0.17 -17.28 -13.15
C PRO A 60 -1.70 -17.27 -13.27
N PHE A 61 -2.29 -18.15 -14.07
CA PHE A 61 -3.74 -18.31 -14.25
C PHE A 61 -4.28 -19.68 -13.82
N ASP A 62 -3.56 -20.36 -12.93
CA ASP A 62 -3.96 -21.64 -12.36
C ASP A 62 -5.38 -21.59 -11.80
N GLN A 63 -6.10 -22.69 -11.96
CA GLN A 63 -7.51 -22.79 -11.57
C GLN A 63 -7.74 -22.53 -10.07
N ALA A 64 -6.77 -22.87 -9.21
CA ALA A 64 -6.85 -22.65 -7.77
C ALA A 64 -6.86 -21.17 -7.39
N ILE A 65 -6.17 -20.32 -8.16
CA ILE A 65 -6.06 -18.87 -7.90
C ILE A 65 -6.96 -18.02 -8.79
N ARG A 66 -7.51 -18.58 -9.88
CA ARG A 66 -8.36 -17.85 -10.84
C ARG A 66 -9.51 -17.07 -10.19
N LYS A 67 -10.07 -17.57 -9.10
CA LYS A 67 -11.14 -16.88 -8.33
C LYS A 67 -10.70 -15.58 -7.66
N PHE A 68 -9.40 -15.36 -7.51
CA PHE A 68 -8.81 -14.15 -6.94
C PHE A 68 -8.29 -13.18 -8.01
N ILE A 69 -8.32 -13.57 -9.29
CA ILE A 69 -7.91 -12.73 -10.42
C ILE A 69 -9.18 -12.14 -11.02
N TYR A 70 -9.32 -10.83 -10.93
CA TYR A 70 -10.46 -10.11 -11.49
C TYR A 70 -10.03 -8.71 -11.91
N ASP A 71 -10.72 -8.18 -12.93
CA ASP A 71 -10.52 -6.81 -13.36
C ASP A 71 -11.20 -5.87 -12.36
N GLU A 72 -10.40 -5.10 -11.63
CA GLU A 72 -10.90 -4.04 -10.78
C GLU A 72 -11.45 -2.91 -11.66
N LYS A 73 -12.54 -2.27 -11.22
CA LYS A 73 -13.09 -1.13 -11.98
C LYS A 73 -12.08 0.01 -11.97
N PRO A 74 -11.77 0.63 -13.13
CA PRO A 74 -10.85 1.75 -13.18
C PRO A 74 -11.31 2.87 -12.25
N LEU A 75 -10.39 3.35 -11.41
CA LEU A 75 -10.67 4.45 -10.49
C LEU A 75 -10.63 5.77 -11.28
N VAL A 76 -11.76 6.47 -11.33
CA VAL A 76 -11.82 7.81 -11.96
C VAL A 76 -11.27 8.83 -10.98
N CYS A 77 -9.96 9.10 -11.06
CA CYS A 77 -9.26 10.02 -10.16
C CYS A 77 -9.64 11.49 -10.36
N ASN A 78 -10.06 11.88 -11.57
CA ASN A 78 -10.36 13.27 -11.93
C ASN A 78 -11.78 13.38 -12.51
N LYS A 79 -12.78 13.46 -11.64
CA LYS A 79 -14.19 13.54 -12.06
C LYS A 79 -14.51 14.84 -12.78
N ASP A 80 -13.87 15.94 -12.38
CA ASP A 80 -14.16 17.28 -12.87
C ASP A 80 -13.28 17.68 -14.07
N ASN A 81 -12.38 16.79 -14.51
CA ASN A 81 -11.42 17.02 -15.59
C ASN A 81 -10.55 18.27 -15.38
N ILE A 82 -10.20 18.56 -14.13
CA ILE A 82 -9.34 19.67 -13.72
C ILE A 82 -7.92 19.15 -13.53
N ASP A 83 -6.95 19.74 -14.23
CA ASP A 83 -5.55 19.37 -14.09
C ASP A 83 -5.00 19.71 -12.70
N MET A 84 -3.92 19.05 -12.27
CA MET A 84 -3.29 19.33 -10.97
C MET A 84 -2.76 20.77 -10.91
N LEU A 85 -3.09 21.48 -9.81
CA LEU A 85 -2.64 22.85 -9.55
C LEU A 85 -1.12 22.95 -9.37
N VAL A 86 -0.51 21.92 -8.79
CA VAL A 86 0.93 21.87 -8.53
C VAL A 86 1.52 20.66 -9.25
N LYS A 87 2.70 20.86 -9.85
CA LYS A 87 3.44 19.81 -10.56
C LYS A 87 4.88 19.76 -10.09
N ALA A 88 5.50 18.62 -10.38
CA ALA A 88 6.92 18.42 -10.16
C ALA A 88 7.61 18.00 -11.46
N ASN A 89 8.79 18.55 -11.71
CA ASN A 89 9.70 18.11 -12.75
C ASN A 89 11.09 17.91 -12.15
N GLY A 90 11.56 16.65 -12.11
CA GLY A 90 12.75 16.28 -11.35
C GLY A 90 12.60 16.65 -9.87
N ASN A 91 13.52 17.46 -9.36
CA ASN A 91 13.47 18.00 -8.00
C ASN A 91 12.82 19.38 -7.89
N THR A 92 12.25 19.91 -8.98
CA THR A 92 11.61 21.22 -8.99
C THR A 92 10.11 21.08 -8.83
N LEU A 93 9.57 21.72 -7.81
CA LEU A 93 8.14 21.84 -7.54
C LEU A 93 7.65 23.21 -8.00
N TYR A 94 6.52 23.28 -8.69
CA TYR A 94 5.97 24.53 -9.20
C TYR A 94 4.45 24.53 -9.33
N VAL A 95 3.86 25.71 -9.19
CA VAL A 95 2.44 25.96 -9.45
C VAL A 95 2.21 26.10 -10.95
N GLU A 96 1.21 25.41 -11.48
CA GLU A 96 0.84 25.45 -12.90
C GLU A 96 -0.06 26.66 -13.20
N LEU A 97 0.52 27.69 -13.80
CA LEU A 97 -0.15 28.97 -14.07
C LEU A 97 -1.36 28.80 -15.01
N MET A 98 -1.25 27.90 -15.99
CA MET A 98 -2.30 27.65 -17.00
C MET A 98 -3.60 27.10 -16.39
N VAL A 99 -3.54 26.59 -15.16
CA VAL A 99 -4.65 25.90 -14.50
C VAL A 99 -5.26 26.78 -13.39
N LEU A 100 -4.62 27.88 -13.00
CA LEU A 100 -5.10 28.79 -11.93
C LEU A 100 -6.56 29.22 -12.13
N ALA A 101 -6.91 29.60 -13.36
CA ALA A 101 -8.28 30.02 -13.68
C ALA A 101 -9.32 28.91 -13.42
N LYS A 102 -8.97 27.63 -13.61
CA LYS A 102 -9.86 26.49 -13.29
C LYS A 102 -10.10 26.34 -11.79
N TYR A 103 -9.20 26.87 -10.96
CA TYR A 103 -9.31 26.90 -9.50
C TYR A 103 -9.85 28.24 -8.96
N ASN A 104 -10.31 29.16 -9.83
CA ASN A 104 -10.70 30.53 -9.47
C ASN A 104 -9.58 31.31 -8.77
N LEU A 105 -8.34 31.06 -9.20
CA LEU A 105 -7.13 31.73 -8.72
C LEU A 105 -6.48 32.57 -9.83
N THR A 106 -5.64 33.50 -9.41
CA THR A 106 -4.77 34.34 -10.25
C THR A 106 -3.35 34.29 -9.68
N GLU A 107 -2.37 34.81 -10.41
CA GLU A 107 -0.98 34.84 -9.92
C GLU A 107 -0.83 35.62 -8.61
N ASP A 108 -1.64 36.67 -8.41
CA ASP A 108 -1.61 37.49 -7.21
C ASP A 108 -2.37 36.87 -6.03
N THR A 109 -3.33 35.98 -6.30
CA THR A 109 -4.18 35.38 -5.27
C THR A 109 -3.77 33.96 -4.86
N VAL A 110 -2.95 33.29 -5.67
CA VAL A 110 -2.49 31.94 -5.33
C VAL A 110 -1.47 31.98 -4.20
N ASN A 111 -1.78 31.27 -3.12
CA ASN A 111 -0.90 31.13 -1.97
C ASN A 111 -0.67 29.65 -1.69
N CYS A 112 0.46 29.14 -2.17
CA CYS A 112 0.90 27.76 -1.99
C CYS A 112 2.13 27.70 -1.08
N CYS A 113 2.17 26.69 -0.21
CA CYS A 113 3.35 26.38 0.57
C CYS A 113 3.60 24.88 0.62
N TYR A 114 4.87 24.48 0.78
CA TYR A 114 5.23 23.08 0.99
C TYR A 114 5.77 22.86 2.40
N LYS A 115 5.59 21.63 2.87
CA LYS A 115 5.91 21.19 4.22
C LYS A 115 6.57 19.82 4.18
N PRO A 116 7.85 19.72 4.53
CA PRO A 116 8.51 18.42 4.63
C PRO A 116 7.88 17.53 5.70
N PHE A 117 7.93 16.22 5.45
CA PHE A 117 7.56 15.23 6.46
C PHE A 117 8.43 13.99 6.36
N TRP A 118 8.55 13.28 7.49
CA TRP A 118 9.39 12.08 7.60
C TRP A 118 8.61 10.99 8.33
N ARG A 119 8.94 9.73 8.04
CA ARG A 119 8.46 8.62 8.85
C ARG A 119 9.01 8.78 10.27
N ARG A 120 8.18 8.54 11.28
CA ARG A 120 8.64 8.57 12.67
C ARG A 120 9.34 7.26 12.99
N GLU A 121 10.59 7.36 13.45
CA GLU A 121 11.34 6.21 13.95
C GLU A 121 10.89 5.86 15.37
N PHE A 122 10.74 4.56 15.63
CA PHE A 122 10.33 4.02 16.93
C PHE A 122 11.34 2.99 17.41
N SER A 123 11.57 2.93 18.71
CA SER A 123 12.39 1.86 19.29
C SER A 123 11.66 0.52 19.24
N SER A 124 12.42 -0.57 19.21
CA SER A 124 11.88 -1.94 19.16
C SER A 124 10.88 -2.22 20.30
N LYS A 125 11.09 -1.64 21.49
CA LYS A 125 10.16 -1.74 22.63
C LYS A 125 8.81 -1.09 22.33
N GLN A 126 8.82 0.09 21.71
CA GLN A 126 7.58 0.79 21.34
C GLN A 126 6.80 0.03 20.27
N ILE A 127 7.51 -0.59 19.32
CA ILE A 127 6.90 -1.42 18.28
C ILE A 127 6.31 -2.70 18.87
N GLN A 128 6.99 -3.37 19.81
CA GLN A 128 6.44 -4.56 20.48
C GLN A 128 5.13 -4.26 21.21
N HIS A 129 5.04 -3.13 21.91
CA HIS A 129 3.82 -2.75 22.62
C HIS A 129 2.72 -2.23 21.69
N LYS A 130 3.08 -1.56 20.59
CA LYS A 130 2.14 -0.97 19.64
C LYS A 130 2.68 -1.07 18.20
N PRO A 131 2.56 -2.24 17.55
CA PRO A 131 3.20 -2.51 16.26
C PRO A 131 2.70 -1.58 15.15
N LYS A 132 1.42 -1.19 15.21
CA LYS A 132 0.81 -0.27 14.23
C LYS A 132 1.44 1.13 14.20
N LEU A 133 2.12 1.57 15.26
CA LEU A 133 2.71 2.92 15.31
C LEU A 133 3.75 3.14 14.21
N ALA A 134 4.56 2.12 13.93
CA ALA A 134 5.62 2.22 12.93
C ALA A 134 5.06 2.43 11.52
N ASP A 135 3.84 1.96 11.25
CA ASP A 135 3.24 2.01 9.91
C ASP A 135 2.37 3.24 9.70
N THR A 136 1.79 3.82 10.75
CA THR A 136 0.82 4.92 10.63
C THR A 136 1.35 6.29 11.01
N THR A 137 2.56 6.38 11.60
CA THR A 137 3.02 7.64 12.17
C THR A 137 4.03 8.37 11.28
N VAL A 138 3.67 9.59 10.91
CA VAL A 138 4.51 10.56 10.21
C VAL A 138 4.75 11.79 11.09
N ARG A 139 5.91 12.43 10.92
CA ARG A 139 6.27 13.68 11.57
C ARG A 139 6.39 14.76 10.50
N PHE A 140 5.59 15.81 10.62
CA PHE A 140 5.70 16.98 9.74
C PHE A 140 6.69 17.99 10.32
N ALA A 141 7.27 18.83 9.44
CA ALA A 141 7.99 20.02 9.87
C ALA A 141 7.08 20.96 10.69
N ASN A 142 7.66 21.95 11.37
CA ASN A 142 6.87 22.97 12.07
C ASN A 142 6.68 24.25 11.27
N TYR A 143 7.19 24.28 10.03
CA TYR A 143 7.14 25.41 9.12
C TYR A 143 6.46 25.01 7.81
N CYS A 144 5.99 26.00 7.05
CA CYS A 144 5.55 25.83 5.66
C CYS A 144 6.26 26.89 4.82
N VAL A 145 6.91 26.47 3.74
CA VAL A 145 7.72 27.36 2.91
C VAL A 145 6.86 27.79 1.71
N PRO A 146 6.51 29.08 1.58
CA PRO A 146 5.74 29.57 0.44
C PRO A 146 6.54 29.41 -0.85
N PHE A 147 5.88 29.03 -1.95
CA PHE A 147 6.54 28.86 -3.23
C PHE A 147 5.58 29.12 -4.40
N MET A 148 6.15 29.63 -5.50
CA MET A 148 5.57 29.51 -6.85
C MET A 148 6.36 28.49 -7.68
N ARG A 149 7.68 28.48 -7.49
CA ARG A 149 8.62 27.50 -8.05
C ARG A 149 9.80 27.37 -7.10
N THR A 150 10.18 26.15 -6.76
CA THR A 150 11.29 25.89 -5.83
C THR A 150 11.93 24.54 -6.09
N THR A 151 13.18 24.38 -5.66
CA THR A 151 13.87 23.09 -5.68
C THR A 151 13.71 22.41 -4.32
N ILE A 152 13.24 21.17 -4.33
CA ILE A 152 12.98 20.40 -3.13
C ILE A 152 14.19 19.53 -2.78
N GLU A 153 14.67 19.71 -1.55
CA GLU A 153 15.76 18.92 -1.00
C GLU A 153 15.30 17.69 -0.24
N GLU A 154 14.09 17.74 0.29
CA GLU A 154 13.51 16.71 1.14
C GLU A 154 12.90 15.59 0.32
N GLN A 155 12.94 14.37 0.85
CA GLN A 155 12.39 13.21 0.16
C GLN A 155 10.87 13.28 0.03
N PHE A 156 10.18 13.79 1.06
CA PHE A 156 8.72 13.85 1.06
C PHE A 156 8.25 15.22 1.51
N VAL A 157 7.33 15.79 0.75
CA VAL A 157 6.69 17.07 1.08
C VAL A 157 5.19 16.99 0.86
N THR A 158 4.45 17.63 1.75
CA THR A 158 3.04 17.95 1.55
C THR A 158 2.95 19.37 1.01
N VAL A 159 2.12 19.57 0.00
CA VAL A 159 1.82 20.87 -0.57
C VAL A 159 0.43 21.26 -0.13
N THR A 160 0.25 22.53 0.22
CA THR A 160 -1.05 23.11 0.53
C THR A 160 -1.19 24.44 -0.17
N CYS A 161 -2.25 24.60 -0.95
CA CYS A 161 -2.63 25.88 -1.55
C CYS A 161 -4.01 26.31 -1.02
N GLN A 162 -4.12 27.58 -0.66
CA GLN A 162 -5.38 28.15 -0.22
C GLN A 162 -6.29 28.41 -1.42
N LEU A 163 -7.50 27.85 -1.39
CA LEU A 163 -8.60 28.18 -2.31
C LEU A 163 -9.63 29.05 -1.57
N GLN A 164 -10.62 29.59 -2.27
CA GLN A 164 -11.62 30.48 -1.66
C GLN A 164 -12.41 29.81 -0.52
N ASN A 165 -12.80 28.55 -0.71
CA ASN A 165 -13.66 27.82 0.24
C ASN A 165 -13.01 26.56 0.80
N ASP A 166 -11.82 26.19 0.31
CA ASP A 166 -11.20 24.92 0.62
C ASP A 166 -9.67 24.99 0.49
N SER A 167 -8.99 23.86 0.72
CA SER A 167 -7.55 23.76 0.49
C SER A 167 -7.21 22.68 -0.52
N TYR A 168 -6.40 23.03 -1.50
CA TYR A 168 -5.73 22.04 -2.35
C TYR A 168 -4.61 21.40 -1.55
N ILE A 169 -4.63 20.08 -1.38
CA ILE A 169 -3.60 19.33 -0.65
C ILE A 169 -3.06 18.23 -1.56
N ASP A 170 -1.75 18.14 -1.63
CA ASP A 170 -1.07 17.15 -2.47
C ASP A 170 0.24 16.69 -1.82
N TYR A 171 0.75 15.54 -2.25
CA TYR A 171 1.94 14.90 -1.69
C TYR A 171 2.94 14.56 -2.78
N PHE A 172 4.17 15.00 -2.61
CA PHE A 172 5.24 14.76 -3.57
C PHE A 172 6.37 13.97 -2.91
N ASN A 173 6.95 13.05 -3.70
CA ASN A 173 8.11 12.25 -3.33
C ASN A 173 9.26 12.55 -4.31
N PHE A 174 10.40 12.95 -3.78
CA PHE A 174 11.62 13.25 -4.50
C PHE A 174 12.70 12.22 -4.12
N VAL A 175 12.83 11.16 -4.92
CA VAL A 175 13.83 10.12 -4.69
C VAL A 175 15.18 10.59 -5.21
N ARG A 176 16.16 10.73 -4.31
CA ARG A 176 17.55 11.00 -4.67
C ARG A 176 18.30 9.67 -4.77
N ILE A 177 19.04 9.50 -5.86
CA ILE A 177 20.02 8.42 -5.99
C ILE A 177 21.30 8.92 -5.30
N ASN A 178 21.77 8.19 -4.29
CA ASN A 178 23.02 8.54 -3.62
C ASN A 178 24.16 8.42 -4.64
N GLU A 179 24.96 9.47 -4.81
CA GLU A 179 26.07 9.46 -5.78
C GLU A 179 27.13 8.40 -5.46
N SER A 180 27.28 8.04 -4.18
CA SER A 180 28.14 6.94 -3.74
C SER A 180 27.73 5.57 -4.30
N GLU A 181 26.47 5.38 -4.69
CA GLU A 181 25.98 4.14 -5.31
C GLU A 181 26.24 4.11 -6.82
N LYS A 182 26.37 5.26 -7.48
CA LYS A 182 26.68 5.35 -8.92
C LYS A 182 28.10 4.88 -9.23
N GLU A 183 29.04 5.12 -8.32
CA GLU A 183 30.44 4.67 -8.48
C GLU A 183 30.57 3.15 -8.42
N THR A 184 29.70 2.46 -7.68
CA THR A 184 29.72 1.00 -7.55
C THR A 184 29.26 0.31 -8.82
N VAL A 185 28.33 0.90 -9.57
CA VAL A 185 27.79 0.33 -10.82
C VAL A 185 28.86 0.32 -11.93
N ASN A 186 29.68 1.37 -12.02
CA ASN A 186 30.70 1.48 -13.06
C ASN A 186 31.87 0.50 -12.87
N LYS A 187 32.07 -0.06 -11.66
CA LYS A 187 33.14 -1.03 -11.38
C LYS A 187 32.79 -2.48 -11.73
N VAL A 188 31.51 -2.80 -11.94
CA VAL A 188 31.02 -4.17 -12.19
C VAL A 188 30.95 -4.49 -13.69
N GLN A 189 31.20 -3.52 -14.55
CA GLN A 189 31.00 -3.65 -16.00
C GLN A 189 32.09 -4.44 -16.73
N ASP A 190 33.22 -4.72 -16.07
CA ASP A 190 34.28 -5.54 -16.64
C ASP A 190 34.15 -7.00 -16.18
N GLN A 191 33.85 -7.88 -17.13
CA GLN A 191 34.12 -9.35 -17.17
C GLN A 191 33.02 -10.37 -16.82
N GLN A 192 31.76 -10.04 -16.53
CA GLN A 192 30.72 -11.08 -16.36
C GLN A 192 29.64 -11.05 -17.44
N LYS A 193 29.39 -12.21 -18.07
CA LYS A 193 28.21 -12.43 -18.92
C LYS A 193 26.97 -12.36 -18.03
N ILE A 194 26.24 -11.26 -18.10
CA ILE A 194 25.03 -11.05 -17.31
C ILE A 194 23.86 -11.77 -17.98
N SER A 195 23.18 -12.65 -17.25
CA SER A 195 21.84 -13.11 -17.61
C SER A 195 20.82 -12.15 -17.01
N VAL A 196 20.09 -11.41 -17.84
CA VAL A 196 19.10 -10.43 -17.39
C VAL A 196 17.71 -11.06 -17.46
N LEU A 197 17.07 -11.24 -16.30
CA LEU A 197 15.65 -11.58 -16.20
C LEU A 197 14.89 -10.31 -15.82
N LEU A 198 14.04 -9.83 -16.72
CA LEU A 198 13.14 -8.71 -16.43
C LEU A 198 11.82 -9.26 -15.90
N VAL A 199 11.57 -9.08 -14.60
CA VAL A 199 10.31 -9.47 -13.96
C VAL A 199 9.47 -8.22 -13.73
N GLY A 200 8.32 -8.15 -14.39
CA GLY A 200 7.30 -7.14 -14.11
C GLY A 200 6.49 -7.55 -12.90
N VAL A 201 6.69 -6.87 -11.77
CA VAL A 201 5.92 -7.08 -10.55
C VAL A 201 5.02 -5.87 -10.35
N ASP A 202 3.73 -6.05 -10.63
CA ASP A 202 2.71 -5.04 -10.33
C ASP A 202 2.15 -5.28 -8.91
N SER A 203 1.79 -4.21 -8.20
CA SER A 203 1.13 -4.24 -6.88
C SER A 203 1.95 -4.70 -5.66
N ILE A 204 3.29 -4.71 -5.70
CA ILE A 204 4.13 -4.94 -4.51
C ILE A 204 4.80 -3.65 -4.06
N SER A 205 4.63 -3.27 -2.79
CA SER A 205 5.34 -2.11 -2.23
C SER A 205 6.85 -2.34 -2.22
N ARG A 206 7.65 -1.30 -2.45
CA ARG A 206 9.14 -1.38 -2.38
C ARG A 206 9.63 -2.05 -1.09
N LEU A 207 8.95 -1.80 0.02
CA LEU A 207 9.27 -2.41 1.32
C LEU A 207 8.95 -3.91 1.36
N ASN A 208 7.84 -4.36 0.77
CA ASN A 208 7.52 -5.78 0.69
C ASN A 208 8.49 -6.51 -0.25
N LEU A 209 8.86 -5.88 -1.38
CA LEU A 209 9.85 -6.40 -2.30
C LEU A 209 11.19 -6.65 -1.59
N HIS A 210 11.70 -5.64 -0.87
CA HIS A 210 12.95 -5.76 -0.11
C HIS A 210 12.89 -6.81 1.02
N ARG A 211 11.72 -7.14 1.55
CA ARG A 211 11.61 -8.17 2.60
C ARG A 211 11.58 -9.59 2.06
N GLN A 212 11.05 -9.76 0.85
CA GLN A 212 10.81 -11.08 0.26
C GLN A 212 11.91 -11.50 -0.72
N MET A 213 12.66 -10.55 -1.27
CA MET A 213 13.67 -10.81 -2.32
C MET A 213 15.09 -10.36 -1.97
N SER A 214 15.35 -10.01 -0.71
CA SER A 214 16.69 -9.67 -0.21
C SER A 214 17.24 -10.71 0.75
#